data_AF-A0A6B9XI85-F1
#
_entry.id   AF-A0A6B9XI85-F1
#
_cell.length_a   1.000
_cell.length_b   1.000
_cell.length_c   1.000
_cell.angle_alpha   90.00
_cell.angle_beta   90.00
_cell.angle_gamma   90.00
#
_symmetry.space_group_name_H-M   'P 1'
#
loop_
_entity.id
_entity.type
_entity.pdbx_description
1 polymer ?
#
loop_
_entity_poly.entity_id
_entity_poly.type
_entity_poly.pdbx_seq_one_letter_code
_entity_poly.pdbx_strand_id
1 'polypeptide(L)' 'LGTGDIYETVETLKIKGVPFQTVPDTYYEQIDKRLPGHGEDLARLSADRILIDGAPTEGGGLLLQIFTQTVIGPI' A
#
# COMPACT_ATOMS: atom_id res chain seq x y z
N LEU A 1 2.12 -13.12 -3.18
CA LEU A 1 1.78 -13.45 -1.77
C LEU A 1 0.56 -12.63 -1.40
N GLY A 2 -0.40 -13.20 -0.67
CA GLY A 2 -1.55 -12.46 -0.12
C GLY A 2 -1.57 -12.59 1.41
N THR A 3 -2.25 -11.68 2.09
CA THR A 3 -2.40 -11.66 3.55
C THR A 3 -3.79 -11.13 3.92
N GLY A 4 -4.28 -11.51 5.10
CA GLY A 4 -5.54 -11.00 5.64
C GLY A 4 -5.41 -9.63 6.32
N ASP A 5 -4.18 -9.26 6.71
CA ASP A 5 -3.85 -7.94 7.25
C ASP A 5 -2.52 -7.47 6.65
N ILE A 6 -2.62 -6.60 5.64
CA ILE A 6 -1.44 -6.08 4.96
C ILE A 6 -0.64 -5.13 5.85
N TYR A 7 -1.28 -4.41 6.75
CA TYR A 7 -0.61 -3.45 7.60
C TYR A 7 0.30 -4.16 8.61
N GLU A 8 -0.25 -5.11 9.37
CA GLU A 8 0.54 -5.90 10.33
C GLU A 8 1.68 -6.64 9.61
N THR A 9 1.41 -7.16 8.41
CA THR A 9 2.41 -7.84 7.60
C THR A 9 3.55 -6.90 7.21
N VAL A 10 3.24 -5.71 6.70
CA VAL A 10 4.24 -4.72 6.27
C VAL A 10 5.05 -4.20 7.45
N GLU A 11 4.39 -3.84 8.55
CA GLU A 11 5.03 -3.38 9.79
C GLU A 11 6.01 -4.45 10.31
N THR A 12 5.59 -5.72 10.35
CA THR A 12 6.44 -6.85 10.75
C THR A 12 7.64 -7.01 9.82
N LEU A 13 7.46 -6.91 8.51
CA LEU A 13 8.55 -7.05 7.53
C LEU A 13 9.55 -5.89 7.63
N LYS A 14 9.07 -4.67 7.89
CA LYS A 14 9.94 -3.51 8.14
C LYS A 14 10.78 -3.68 9.40
N ILE A 15 10.19 -4.16 10.49
CA ILE A 15 10.92 -4.48 11.73
C ILE A 15 12.01 -5.52 11.46
N LYS A 16 11.74 -6.49 10.58
CA LYS A 16 12.72 -7.51 10.13
C LYS A 16 13.76 -6.99 9.12
N GLY A 17 13.73 -5.70 8.79
CA GLY A 17 14.71 -5.07 7.92
C GLY A 17 14.47 -5.26 6.42
N VAL A 18 13.26 -5.65 6.00
CA VAL A 18 12.93 -5.77 4.57
C VAL A 18 12.75 -4.37 3.96
N PRO A 19 13.55 -3.98 2.95
CA PRO A 19 13.43 -2.68 2.33
C PRO A 19 12.26 -2.63 1.34
N PHE A 20 11.44 -1.59 1.44
CA PHE A 20 10.32 -1.32 0.53
C PHE A 20 10.61 -0.12 -0.39
N GLN A 21 9.92 -0.09 -1.53
CA GLN A 21 9.97 1.07 -2.42
C GLN A 21 9.37 2.30 -1.73
N THR A 22 9.80 3.49 -2.16
CA THR A 22 9.24 4.75 -1.66
C THR A 22 8.08 5.19 -2.56
N VAL A 23 7.12 5.88 -1.97
CA VAL A 23 5.95 6.44 -2.65
C VAL A 23 5.86 7.89 -2.20
N PRO A 24 5.73 8.88 -3.10
CA PRO A 24 5.65 10.28 -2.69
C PRO A 24 4.38 10.55 -1.89
N ASP A 25 4.45 11.46 -0.91
CA ASP A 25 3.30 11.78 -0.04
C ASP A 25 2.09 12.30 -0.83
N THR A 26 2.34 13.00 -1.94
CA THR A 26 1.32 13.52 -2.87
C THR A 26 0.46 12.44 -3.52
N TYR A 27 0.89 11.17 -3.51
CA TYR A 27 0.04 10.05 -3.91
C TYR A 27 -1.14 9.89 -2.95
N TYR A 28 -0.88 9.97 -1.63
CA TYR A 28 -1.88 9.76 -0.59
C TYR A 28 -2.89 10.90 -0.50
N GLU A 29 -2.43 12.12 -0.74
CA GLU A 29 -3.27 13.32 -0.82
C GLU A 29 -4.37 13.23 -1.89
N GLN A 30 -4.17 12.40 -2.92
CA GLN A 30 -5.10 12.26 -4.04
C GLN A 30 -6.06 11.08 -3.90
N ILE A 31 -5.90 10.21 -2.89
CA ILE A 31 -6.68 8.96 -2.78
C ILE A 31 -8.16 9.26 -2.58
N ASP A 32 -8.53 10.15 -1.65
CA ASP A 32 -9.95 10.47 -1.39
C ASP A 32 -10.69 10.97 -2.63
N LYS A 33 -9.98 11.68 -3.53
CA LYS A 33 -10.54 12.15 -4.79
C LYS A 33 -10.70 11.02 -5.82
N ARG A 34 -9.76 10.08 -5.85
CA ARG A 34 -9.75 8.97 -6.82
C ARG A 34 -10.70 7.85 -6.42
N LEU A 35 -10.81 7.58 -5.12
CA LEU A 35 -11.56 6.49 -4.53
C LEU A 35 -12.41 7.02 -3.37
N PRO A 36 -13.43 7.86 -3.64
CA PRO A 36 -14.28 8.40 -2.58
C PRO A 36 -14.95 7.27 -1.79
N GLY A 37 -14.88 7.33 -0.47
CA GLY A 37 -15.48 6.32 0.41
C GLY A 37 -14.69 5.01 0.52
N HIS A 38 -13.39 5.00 0.23
CA HIS A 38 -12.52 3.82 0.35
C HIS A 38 -12.43 3.26 1.79
N GLY A 39 -12.54 4.10 2.82
CA GLY A 39 -12.61 3.66 4.22
C GLY A 39 -11.28 3.23 4.85
N GLU A 40 -10.16 3.34 4.15
CA GLU A 40 -8.82 3.04 4.66
C GLU A 40 -8.21 4.21 5.45
N ASP A 41 -7.27 3.91 6.34
CA ASP A 41 -6.50 4.92 7.07
C ASP A 41 -5.36 5.45 6.19
N LEU A 42 -5.55 6.64 5.59
CA LEU A 42 -4.55 7.27 4.73
C LEU A 42 -3.22 7.56 5.43
N ALA A 43 -3.24 7.84 6.74
CA ALA A 43 -2.02 8.10 7.49
C ALA A 43 -1.22 6.80 7.66
N ARG A 44 -1.91 5.68 7.96
CA ARG A 44 -1.28 4.36 8.04
C ARG A 44 -0.79 3.88 6.68
N LEU A 45 -1.58 4.04 5.61
CA LEU A 45 -1.15 3.74 4.24
C LEU A 45 0.12 4.51 3.85
N SER A 46 0.19 5.80 4.19
CA SER A 46 1.35 6.66 3.92
C SER A 46 2.57 6.25 4.73
N ALA A 47 2.41 6.04 6.04
CA ALA A 47 3.48 5.53 6.90
C ALA A 47 4.00 4.18 6.39
N ASP A 48 3.09 3.35 5.88
CA ASP A 48 3.41 2.03 5.38
C ASP A 48 3.89 1.93 3.94
N ARG A 49 3.77 3.01 3.18
CA ARG A 49 4.04 3.03 1.74
C ARG A 49 3.19 2.00 0.98
N ILE A 50 2.00 1.70 1.50
CA ILE A 50 1.02 0.80 0.87
C ILE A 50 0.26 1.61 -0.18
N LEU A 51 0.05 0.99 -1.33
CA LEU A 51 -0.75 1.50 -2.43
C LEU A 51 -2.17 0.95 -2.33
N ILE A 52 -3.14 1.75 -2.75
CA ILE A 52 -4.54 1.35 -2.89
C ILE A 52 -4.99 1.57 -4.33
N ASP A 53 -5.72 0.60 -4.85
CA ASP A 53 -6.45 0.71 -6.10
C ASP A 53 -7.85 0.09 -5.95
N GLY A 54 -8.76 0.40 -6.87
CA GLY A 54 -10.12 -0.11 -6.83
C GLY A 54 -11.01 0.51 -7.89
N ALA A 55 -12.22 -0.04 -8.04
CA ALA A 55 -13.23 0.50 -8.94
C ALA A 55 -14.39 1.08 -8.13
N PRO A 56 -14.87 2.31 -8.45
CA PRO A 56 -16.01 2.94 -7.77
C PRO A 56 -17.37 2.35 -8.21
N THR A 57 -17.42 1.04 -8.49
CA THR A 57 -18.63 0.33 -8.92
C THR A 57 -19.18 -0.50 -7.78
N GLU A 58 -20.51 -0.68 -7.70
CA GLU A 58 -21.10 -1.67 -6.79
C GLU A 58 -20.52 -3.06 -7.08
N GLY A 59 -19.73 -3.59 -6.13
CA GLY A 59 -19.00 -4.86 -6.26
C GLY A 59 -17.51 -4.74 -6.66
N GLY A 60 -17.02 -3.54 -6.90
CA GLY A 60 -15.59 -3.27 -7.09
C GLY A 60 -14.85 -3.35 -5.76
N GLY A 61 -14.06 -4.42 -5.58
CA GLY A 61 -13.21 -4.56 -4.39
C GLY A 61 -12.06 -3.55 -4.38
N LEU A 62 -11.55 -3.26 -3.18
CA LEU A 62 -10.29 -2.56 -3.01
C LEU A 62 -9.13 -3.55 -3.08
N LEU A 63 -8.01 -3.08 -3.60
CA LEU A 63 -6.77 -3.82 -3.69
C LEU A 63 -5.67 -3.01 -3.00
N LEU A 64 -5.10 -3.59 -1.94
CA LEU A 64 -3.95 -3.04 -1.23
C LEU A 64 -2.67 -3.77 -1.63
N GLN A 65 -1.62 -3.03 -1.97
CA GLN A 65 -0.38 -3.59 -2.49
C GLN A 65 0.86 -2.81 -2.04
N ILE A 66 2.01 -3.48 -2.06
CA ILE A 66 3.31 -2.86 -1.77
C ILE A 66 4.41 -3.65 -2.47
N PHE A 67 5.51 -2.98 -2.81
CA PHE A 67 6.67 -3.59 -3.47
C PHE A 67 7.93 -3.44 -2.64
N THR A 68 8.69 -4.53 -2.50
CA THR A 68 10.05 -4.48 -1.94
C THR A 68 10.99 -3.77 -2.90
N GLN A 69 12.10 -3.25 -2.40
CA GLN A 69 13.21 -2.86 -3.28
C GLN A 69 13.74 -4.08 -4.02
N THR A 70 14.39 -3.86 -5.15
CA THR A 70 15.03 -4.92 -5.94
C THR A 70 16.11 -5.60 -5.09
N VAL A 71 15.88 -6.86 -4.71
CA VAL A 71 16.79 -7.64 -3.86
C VAL A 71 17.84 -8.44 -4.64
N ILE A 72 17.77 -8.46 -5.98
CA ILE A 72 18.76 -9.08 -6.87
C ILE A 72 19.26 -8.00 -7.84
N GLY A 73 20.51 -7.57 -7.66
CA GLY A 73 21.20 -6.65 -8.60
C GLY A 73 21.42 -7.30 -9.98
N PRO A 74 21.86 -6.55 -11.00
CA PRO A 74 22.08 -7.10 -12.34
C PRO A 74 23.02 -8.30 -12.26
N ILE A 75 22.62 -9.40 -12.92
CA ILE A 75 23.54 -10.48 -13.28
C ILE A 75 24.50 -9.95 -14.34
#